data_AF-A0A3P1VAC8-F1
#
_entry.id   AF-A0A3P1VAC8-F1
#
_cell.length_a   1.000
_cell.length_b   1.000
_cell.length_c   1.000
_cell.angle_alpha   90.00
_cell.angle_beta   90.00
_cell.angle_gamma   90.00
#
_symmetry.space_group_name_H-M   'P 1'
#
loop_
_entity.id
_entity.type
_entity.pdbx_description
1 polymer ?
#
loop_
_entity_poly.entity_id
_entity_poly.type
_entity_poly.pdbx_seq_one_letter_code
_entity_poly.pdbx_strand_id
1 'polypeptide(L)'
;MPRPTKGPRLGGSAQHERHMLANLATQLIVHESITTTEARARRLRPYVEKLITKGKRGDLHARRTVMKKVTDKFAVYRLFEVLAPQFEGRDGGYTRIIKTMPRKGDNAPMAVISLVLEPVAKKEIVEDAVATAKRAAEKAVAEEPAEAEKVEEKAEAAEAEKTEAPAAEAAGEKAEYAGAVRLAEGATEAPDADHQVKGNEDSMKYHVPGSRWYDATVAEVWFASAEEAEAAGFAPAGGAAAQKVEK
;
A
#
# COMPACT_ATOMS: atom_id res chain seq x y z
N MET A 1 4.74 9.49 -10.63
CA MET A 1 3.88 10.43 -11.40
C MET A 1 2.52 9.79 -11.65
N PRO A 2 1.46 10.53 -12.04
CA PRO A 2 0.23 9.91 -12.55
C PRO A 2 0.50 9.17 -13.87
N ARG A 3 -0.44 8.31 -14.31
CA ARG A 3 -0.33 7.54 -15.55
C ARG A 3 0.13 8.48 -16.69
N PRO A 4 1.19 8.12 -17.46
CA PRO A 4 1.63 8.91 -18.59
C PRO A 4 0.51 9.08 -19.62
N THR A 5 0.44 10.22 -20.30
CA THR A 5 -0.52 10.39 -21.39
C THR A 5 -0.19 9.48 -22.56
N LYS A 6 -1.24 9.05 -23.26
CA LYS A 6 -1.14 8.42 -24.58
C LYS A 6 -1.27 9.55 -25.61
N GLY A 7 -0.30 9.66 -26.52
CA GLY A 7 -0.25 10.72 -27.53
C GLY A 7 0.60 11.95 -27.13
N PRO A 8 0.43 13.07 -27.84
CA PRO A 8 1.22 14.29 -27.63
C PRO A 8 1.13 14.84 -26.20
N ARG A 9 2.23 15.42 -25.72
CA ARG A 9 2.35 16.03 -24.39
C ARG A 9 1.81 17.46 -24.41
N LEU A 10 1.29 17.92 -23.27
CA LEU A 10 0.85 19.31 -23.15
C LEU A 10 2.07 20.25 -23.19
N GLY A 11 2.03 21.29 -24.03
CA GLY A 11 3.16 22.21 -24.19
C GLY A 11 4.32 21.65 -25.02
N GLY A 12 4.08 20.59 -25.80
CA GLY A 12 5.02 20.04 -26.78
C GLY A 12 6.04 19.05 -26.21
N SER A 13 6.71 19.40 -25.11
CA SER A 13 7.75 18.55 -24.49
C SER A 13 7.36 18.02 -23.11
N ALA A 14 7.97 16.89 -22.71
CA ALA A 14 7.72 16.31 -21.39
C ALA A 14 8.22 17.19 -20.24
N GLN A 15 9.29 17.96 -20.45
CA GLN A 15 9.79 18.92 -19.46
C GLN A 15 8.79 20.07 -19.30
N HIS A 16 8.31 20.64 -20.41
CA HIS A 16 7.33 21.72 -20.39
C HIS A 16 6.03 21.27 -19.70
N GLU A 17 5.51 20.07 -20.00
CA GLU A 17 4.31 19.54 -19.33
C GLU A 17 4.50 19.48 -17.80
N ARG A 18 5.68 19.05 -17.32
CA ARG A 18 5.96 18.97 -15.88
C ARG A 18 5.91 20.34 -15.21
N HIS A 19 6.56 21.36 -15.80
CA HIS A 19 6.54 22.72 -15.27
C HIS A 19 5.15 23.35 -15.35
N MET A 20 4.42 23.11 -16.44
CA MET A 20 3.04 23.59 -16.60
C MET A 20 2.12 23.01 -15.50
N LEU A 21 2.20 21.70 -15.24
CA LEU A 21 1.42 21.06 -14.18
C LEU A 21 1.81 21.53 -12.79
N ALA A 22 3.11 21.76 -12.54
CA ALA A 22 3.58 22.33 -11.28
C ALA A 22 2.99 23.73 -11.05
N ASN A 23 3.07 24.61 -12.05
CA ASN A 23 2.55 25.99 -11.95
C ASN A 23 1.03 26.01 -11.77
N LEU A 24 0.29 25.18 -12.52
CA LEU A 24 -1.16 25.08 -12.35
C LEU A 24 -1.56 24.52 -10.97
N ALA A 25 -0.79 23.57 -10.45
CA ALA A 25 -1.02 23.05 -9.09
C ALA A 25 -0.76 24.13 -8.04
N THR A 26 0.32 24.90 -8.17
CA THR A 26 0.61 26.05 -7.29
C THR A 26 -0.56 27.05 -7.30
N GLN A 27 -1.04 27.44 -8.49
CA GLN A 27 -2.15 28.38 -8.61
C GLN A 27 -3.45 27.84 -8.01
N LEU A 28 -3.76 26.56 -8.25
CA LEU A 28 -4.94 25.92 -7.64
C LEU A 28 -4.83 25.86 -6.11
N ILE A 29 -3.64 25.57 -5.58
CA ILE A 29 -3.41 25.54 -4.13
C ILE A 29 -3.51 26.93 -3.52
N VAL A 30 -3.16 28.01 -4.23
CA VAL A 30 -3.21 29.39 -3.71
C VAL A 30 -4.60 30.02 -3.86
N HIS A 31 -5.30 29.75 -4.95
CA HIS A 31 -6.58 30.40 -5.27
C HIS A 31 -7.81 29.50 -5.08
N GLU A 32 -7.62 28.22 -4.77
CA GLU A 32 -8.67 27.18 -4.58
C GLU A 32 -9.49 26.84 -5.82
N SER A 33 -9.55 27.76 -6.80
CA SER A 33 -10.21 27.59 -8.08
C SER A 33 -9.42 28.28 -9.20
N ILE A 34 -9.34 27.64 -10.37
CA ILE A 34 -8.73 28.22 -11.57
C ILE A 34 -9.53 27.85 -12.82
N THR A 35 -9.53 28.76 -13.79
CA THR A 35 -10.16 28.55 -15.11
C THR A 35 -9.08 28.21 -16.13
N THR A 36 -9.19 27.05 -16.79
CA THR A 36 -8.21 26.56 -17.77
C THR A 36 -8.88 25.76 -18.87
N THR A 37 -8.10 25.17 -19.79
CA THR A 37 -8.67 24.29 -20.82
C THR A 37 -9.04 22.93 -20.23
N GLU A 38 -10.09 22.29 -20.77
CA GLU A 38 -10.56 20.99 -20.27
C GLU A 38 -9.45 19.94 -20.24
N ALA A 39 -8.60 19.91 -21.27
CA ALA A 39 -7.46 19.00 -21.36
C ALA A 39 -6.45 19.21 -20.22
N ARG A 40 -6.13 20.47 -19.89
CA ARG A 40 -5.23 20.81 -18.78
C ARG A 40 -5.85 20.44 -17.44
N ALA A 41 -7.14 20.76 -17.23
CA ALA A 41 -7.85 20.44 -15.99
C ALA A 41 -7.88 18.92 -15.73
N ARG A 42 -8.24 18.11 -16.74
CA ARG A 42 -8.23 16.64 -16.64
C ARG A 42 -6.86 16.09 -16.29
N ARG A 43 -5.80 16.69 -16.84
CA ARG A 43 -4.41 16.28 -16.57
C ARG A 43 -3.95 16.68 -15.16
N LEU A 44 -4.43 17.82 -14.66
CA LEU A 44 -4.09 18.37 -13.36
C LEU A 44 -4.65 17.54 -12.20
N ARG A 45 -5.87 16.99 -12.34
CA ARG A 45 -6.56 16.19 -11.29
C ARG A 45 -5.67 15.15 -10.60
N PRO A 46 -5.12 14.12 -11.29
CA PRO A 46 -4.35 13.07 -10.64
C PRO A 46 -2.98 13.56 -10.13
N TYR A 47 -2.54 14.75 -10.56
CA TYR A 47 -1.33 15.38 -10.05
C TYR A 47 -1.61 16.03 -8.69
N VAL A 48 -2.66 16.85 -8.61
CA VAL A 48 -3.07 17.57 -7.39
C VAL A 48 -3.59 16.63 -6.33
N GLU A 49 -4.40 15.63 -6.70
CA GLU A 49 -4.90 14.64 -5.73
C GLU A 49 -3.75 13.96 -4.97
N LYS A 50 -2.67 13.58 -5.67
CA LYS A 50 -1.47 13.00 -5.05
C LYS A 50 -0.68 14.00 -4.19
N LEU A 51 -0.78 15.30 -4.45
CA LEU A 51 -0.19 16.33 -3.58
C LEU A 51 -1.01 16.47 -2.30
N ILE A 52 -2.34 16.51 -2.40
CA ILE A 52 -3.24 16.61 -1.25
C ILE A 52 -3.15 15.36 -0.36
N THR A 53 -3.09 14.16 -0.94
CA THR A 53 -2.85 12.92 -0.18
C THR A 53 -1.55 12.98 0.63
N LYS A 54 -0.49 13.59 0.07
CA LYS A 54 0.77 13.81 0.79
C LYS A 54 0.64 14.89 1.85
N GLY A 55 -0.14 15.94 1.58
CA GLY A 55 -0.54 16.96 2.55
C GLY A 55 -1.17 16.34 3.79
N LYS A 56 -2.18 15.48 3.60
CA LYS A 56 -2.88 14.76 4.67
C LYS A 56 -1.97 13.87 5.52
N ARG A 57 -0.88 13.33 4.95
CA ARG A 57 0.10 12.53 5.71
C ARG A 57 0.90 13.37 6.71
N GLY A 58 1.13 14.65 6.43
CA GLY A 58 1.76 15.60 7.35
C GLY A 58 3.27 15.42 7.64
N ASP A 59 3.90 14.32 7.21
CA ASP A 59 5.30 14.02 7.55
C ASP A 59 6.34 14.93 6.85
N LEU A 60 7.53 15.03 7.46
CA LEU A 60 8.64 15.81 6.90
C LEU A 60 9.06 15.29 5.52
N HIS A 61 8.96 13.97 5.31
CA HIS A 61 9.26 13.34 4.03
C HIS A 61 8.27 13.77 2.93
N ALA A 62 6.96 13.86 3.21
CA ALA A 62 5.97 14.38 2.28
C ALA A 62 6.25 15.83 1.95
N ARG A 63 6.53 16.69 2.95
CA ARG A 63 6.86 18.10 2.72
C ARG A 63 8.05 18.23 1.76
N ARG A 64 9.14 17.50 2.01
CA ARG A 64 10.32 17.45 1.10
C ARG A 64 9.94 16.94 -0.30
N THR A 65 9.07 15.95 -0.40
CA THR A 65 8.67 15.39 -1.70
C THR A 65 7.74 16.32 -2.48
N VAL A 66 6.90 17.10 -1.79
CA VAL A 66 6.06 18.13 -2.41
C VAL A 66 6.93 19.30 -2.89
N MET A 67 7.93 19.73 -2.12
CA MET A 67 8.88 20.79 -2.53
C MET A 67 9.69 20.44 -3.79
N LYS A 68 9.93 19.15 -4.08
CA LYS A 68 10.54 18.72 -5.35
C LYS A 68 9.67 19.01 -6.58
N LYS A 69 8.38 19.27 -6.39
CA LYS A 69 7.38 19.43 -7.45
C LYS A 69 6.84 20.86 -7.51
N VAL A 70 6.48 21.42 -6.36
CA VAL A 70 5.97 22.77 -6.19
C VAL A 70 7.08 23.58 -5.52
N THR A 71 7.61 24.56 -6.24
CA THR A 71 8.76 25.37 -5.78
C THR A 71 8.35 26.48 -4.82
N ASP A 72 7.10 26.94 -4.88
CA ASP A 72 6.61 28.02 -4.02
C ASP A 72 6.39 27.54 -2.58
N LYS A 73 7.09 28.18 -1.64
CA LYS A 73 7.01 27.89 -0.20
C LYS A 73 5.65 28.24 0.38
N PHE A 74 5.02 29.31 -0.11
CA PHE A 74 3.71 29.74 0.40
C PHE A 74 2.63 28.72 0.04
N ALA A 75 2.60 28.25 -1.21
CA ALA A 75 1.70 27.19 -1.62
C ALA A 75 1.91 25.90 -0.80
N VAL A 76 3.16 25.52 -0.49
CA VAL A 76 3.42 24.35 0.36
C VAL A 76 2.90 24.56 1.77
N TYR A 77 3.15 25.72 2.39
CA TYR A 77 2.59 26.05 3.70
C TYR A 77 1.06 25.93 3.71
N ARG A 78 0.38 26.58 2.74
CA ARG A 78 -1.08 26.55 2.64
C ARG A 78 -1.63 25.14 2.44
N LEU A 79 -0.95 24.30 1.66
CA LEU A 79 -1.34 22.91 1.42
C LEU A 79 -1.35 22.08 2.72
N PHE A 80 -0.34 22.22 3.56
CA PHE A 80 -0.20 21.41 4.77
C PHE A 80 -0.96 21.98 5.97
N GLU A 81 -0.95 23.30 6.18
CA GLU A 81 -1.54 23.91 7.38
C GLU A 81 -3.03 24.24 7.20
N VAL A 82 -3.44 24.67 6.01
CA VAL A 82 -4.80 25.18 5.77
C VAL A 82 -5.67 24.15 5.09
N LEU A 83 -5.19 23.56 3.99
CA LEU A 83 -6.00 22.68 3.15
C LEU A 83 -6.05 21.23 3.66
N ALA A 84 -4.93 20.67 4.15
CA ALA A 84 -4.90 19.28 4.57
C ALA A 84 -5.92 18.94 5.67
N PRO A 85 -6.12 19.77 6.73
CA PRO A 85 -7.15 19.52 7.74
C PRO A 85 -8.58 19.53 7.17
N GLN A 86 -8.85 20.38 6.18
CA GLN A 86 -10.18 20.47 5.54
C GLN A 86 -10.54 19.21 4.74
N PHE A 87 -9.54 18.43 4.33
CA PHE A 87 -9.74 17.17 3.60
C PHE A 87 -9.69 15.93 4.50
N GLU A 88 -9.63 16.09 5.81
CA GLU A 88 -9.77 14.97 6.76
C GLU A 88 -11.16 14.32 6.62
N GLY A 89 -11.20 12.99 6.67
CA GLY A 89 -12.43 12.22 6.42
C GLY A 89 -12.86 12.08 4.95
N ARG A 90 -12.19 12.76 3.99
CA ARG A 90 -12.43 12.56 2.55
C ARG A 90 -11.40 11.61 1.94
N ASP A 91 -11.83 10.43 1.51
CA ASP A 91 -10.97 9.42 0.87
C ASP A 91 -10.91 9.57 -0.65
N GLY A 92 -10.32 10.68 -1.10
CA GLY A 92 -10.10 10.97 -2.51
C GLY A 92 -11.16 11.90 -3.13
N GLY A 93 -10.96 12.24 -4.41
CA GLY A 93 -11.85 13.18 -5.10
C GLY A 93 -11.81 14.61 -4.53
N TYR A 94 -10.61 15.12 -4.23
CA TYR A 94 -10.42 16.46 -3.66
C TYR A 94 -10.69 17.62 -4.64
N THR A 95 -10.81 17.33 -5.94
CA THR A 95 -11.00 18.32 -7.00
C THR A 95 -12.27 18.05 -7.79
N ARG A 96 -12.96 19.11 -8.20
CA ARG A 96 -14.13 19.10 -9.09
C ARG A 96 -13.78 19.84 -10.37
N ILE A 97 -14.23 19.33 -11.52
CA ILE A 97 -14.14 20.04 -12.81
C ILE A 97 -15.55 20.39 -13.26
N ILE A 98 -15.77 21.67 -13.56
CA ILE A 98 -17.01 22.19 -14.14
C ILE A 98 -16.67 22.72 -15.53
N LYS A 99 -17.39 22.26 -16.55
CA LYS A 99 -17.19 22.74 -17.92
C LYS A 99 -17.79 24.15 -18.05
N THR A 100 -17.10 25.01 -18.79
CA THR A 100 -17.55 26.37 -19.08
C THR A 100 -17.67 26.59 -20.58
N MET A 101 -18.16 27.77 -20.98
CA MET A 101 -18.27 28.11 -22.40
C MET A 101 -16.89 28.05 -23.09
N PRO A 102 -16.84 27.57 -24.34
CA PRO A 102 -15.62 27.58 -25.12
C PRO A 102 -15.03 28.99 -25.25
N ARG A 103 -13.70 29.07 -25.31
CA ARG A 103 -13.02 30.36 -25.43
C ARG A 103 -13.24 30.96 -26.83
N LYS A 104 -13.56 32.25 -26.86
CA LYS A 104 -13.68 33.01 -28.11
C LYS A 104 -12.32 33.13 -28.80
N GLY A 105 -12.26 32.76 -30.08
CA GLY A 105 -11.06 32.82 -30.91
C GLY A 105 -10.60 31.44 -31.37
N ASP A 106 -10.16 30.60 -30.43
CA ASP A 106 -9.67 29.24 -30.71
C ASP A 106 -10.71 28.14 -30.48
N ASN A 107 -11.92 28.51 -30.00
CA ASN A 107 -13.00 27.60 -29.63
C ASN A 107 -12.54 26.46 -28.69
N ALA A 108 -11.50 26.71 -27.89
CA ALA A 108 -10.97 25.69 -26.99
C ALA A 108 -11.98 25.40 -25.88
N PRO A 109 -12.27 24.12 -25.56
CA PRO A 109 -13.17 23.77 -24.47
C PRO A 109 -12.53 24.19 -23.14
N MET A 110 -13.21 25.07 -22.41
CA MET A 110 -12.77 25.59 -21.12
C MET A 110 -13.42 24.82 -19.97
N ALA A 111 -12.73 24.80 -18.83
CA ALA A 111 -13.24 24.23 -17.60
C ALA A 111 -12.65 24.97 -16.39
N VAL A 112 -13.47 25.09 -15.35
CA VAL A 112 -13.03 25.53 -14.02
C VAL A 112 -12.71 24.28 -13.21
N ILE A 113 -11.51 24.22 -12.65
CA ILE A 113 -11.12 23.21 -11.67
C ILE A 113 -11.05 23.86 -10.29
N SER A 114 -11.77 23.28 -9.32
CA SER A 114 -11.86 23.78 -7.96
C SER A 114 -11.60 22.69 -6.93
N LEU A 115 -11.16 23.09 -5.73
CA LEU A 115 -11.06 22.24 -4.55
C LEU A 115 -12.46 22.04 -3.94
N VAL A 116 -12.72 20.83 -3.43
CA VAL A 116 -13.98 20.49 -2.76
C VAL A 116 -13.82 20.69 -1.25
N LEU A 117 -14.06 21.90 -0.77
CA LEU A 117 -13.92 22.27 0.65
C LEU A 117 -15.18 21.96 1.48
N GLU A 118 -16.25 21.50 0.83
CA GLU A 118 -17.47 21.06 1.49
C GLU A 118 -17.14 19.88 2.43
N PRO A 119 -17.49 19.98 3.72
CA PRO A 119 -17.26 18.89 4.65
C PRO A 119 -18.04 17.66 4.17
N VAL A 120 -17.36 16.52 4.13
CA VAL A 120 -18.05 15.25 3.88
C VAL A 120 -18.89 14.98 5.11
N ALA A 121 -20.22 14.94 4.95
CA ALA A 121 -21.07 14.37 5.98
C ALA A 121 -20.54 12.97 6.24
N LYS A 122 -19.98 12.74 7.44
CA LYS A 122 -19.61 11.40 7.87
C LYS A 122 -20.87 10.58 7.66
N LYS A 123 -20.82 9.63 6.73
CA LYS A 123 -21.85 8.61 6.66
C LYS A 123 -21.68 7.90 7.98
N GLU A 124 -22.49 8.25 8.97
CA GLU A 124 -22.68 7.39 10.13
C GLU A 124 -23.00 6.05 9.50
N ILE A 125 -22.01 5.16 9.60
CA ILE A 125 -22.20 3.76 9.34
C ILE A 125 -23.29 3.45 10.35
N VAL A 126 -24.53 3.36 9.90
CA VAL A 126 -25.62 2.92 10.76
C VAL A 126 -25.14 1.55 11.19
N GLU A 127 -24.63 1.46 12.42
CA GLU A 127 -24.01 0.24 12.93
C GLU A 127 -25.00 -0.92 12.81
N ASP A 128 -26.31 -0.59 12.83
CA ASP A 128 -27.40 -1.50 12.52
C ASP A 128 -27.32 -2.11 11.12
N ALA A 129 -26.94 -1.38 10.07
CA ALA A 129 -26.83 -1.95 8.71
C ALA A 129 -25.66 -2.94 8.58
N VAL A 130 -24.55 -2.69 9.29
CA VAL A 130 -23.39 -3.61 9.32
C VAL A 130 -23.69 -4.81 10.23
N ALA A 131 -24.37 -4.60 11.35
CA ALA A 131 -24.83 -5.67 12.23
C ALA A 131 -25.90 -6.55 11.57
N THR A 132 -26.80 -5.97 10.76
CA THR A 132 -27.82 -6.71 10.02
C THR A 132 -27.18 -7.50 8.87
N ALA A 133 -26.18 -6.94 8.18
CA ALA A 133 -25.42 -7.66 7.16
C ALA A 133 -24.59 -8.81 7.76
N LYS A 134 -23.98 -8.60 8.93
CA LYS A 134 -23.22 -9.64 9.63
C LYS A 134 -24.13 -10.77 10.14
N ARG A 135 -25.29 -10.43 10.71
CA ARG A 135 -26.31 -11.42 11.11
C ARG A 135 -26.94 -12.16 9.92
N ALA A 136 -27.10 -11.49 8.77
CA ALA A 136 -27.59 -12.14 7.55
C ALA A 136 -26.56 -13.12 6.98
N ALA A 137 -25.27 -12.80 7.05
CA ALA A 137 -24.19 -13.70 6.66
C ALA A 137 -24.07 -14.90 7.62
N GLU A 138 -24.17 -14.68 8.93
CA GLU A 138 -24.18 -15.76 9.93
C GLU A 138 -25.42 -16.67 9.80
N LYS A 139 -26.58 -16.11 9.44
CA LYS A 139 -27.81 -16.88 9.23
C LYS A 139 -27.77 -17.70 7.93
N ALA A 140 -27.13 -17.19 6.86
CA ALA A 140 -26.93 -17.95 5.63
C ALA A 140 -25.99 -19.15 5.82
N VAL A 141 -24.97 -19.03 6.67
CA VAL A 141 -24.08 -20.15 7.06
C VAL A 141 -24.80 -21.17 7.96
N ALA A 142 -25.82 -20.75 8.71
CA ALA A 142 -26.62 -21.62 9.57
C ALA A 142 -27.80 -22.32 8.88
N GLU A 143 -28.25 -21.85 7.71
CA GLU A 143 -29.32 -22.49 6.90
C GLU A 143 -28.76 -23.51 5.89
N GLU A 144 -27.46 -23.49 5.58
CA GLU A 144 -26.82 -24.46 4.68
C GLU A 144 -26.67 -25.92 5.20
N PRO A 145 -26.77 -26.27 6.51
CA PRO A 145 -26.73 -27.69 6.90
C PRO A 145 -28.10 -28.37 6.80
N ALA A 146 -29.20 -27.64 6.54
CA ALA A 146 -30.56 -28.18 6.56
C ALA A 146 -31.08 -28.67 5.18
N GLU A 147 -30.40 -28.34 4.09
CA GLU A 147 -30.77 -28.79 2.72
C GLU A 147 -29.82 -29.86 2.16
N ALA A 148 -28.85 -30.32 2.96
CA ALA A 148 -27.95 -31.42 2.60
C ALA A 148 -28.56 -32.83 2.83
N GLU A 149 -29.68 -32.95 3.54
CA GLU A 149 -30.25 -34.23 3.98
C GLU A 149 -31.30 -34.84 3.01
N LYS A 150 -31.42 -34.35 1.76
CA LYS A 150 -32.44 -34.83 0.80
C LYS A 150 -31.96 -35.22 -0.60
N VAL A 151 -30.65 -35.31 -0.85
CA VAL A 151 -30.11 -35.77 -2.14
C VAL A 151 -29.31 -37.08 -2.01
N GLU A 152 -29.35 -37.72 -0.84
CA GLU A 152 -28.56 -38.91 -0.48
C GLU A 152 -29.06 -40.26 -1.05
N GLU A 153 -29.83 -40.29 -2.15
CA GLU A 153 -30.21 -41.56 -2.82
C GLU A 153 -30.02 -41.52 -4.35
N LYS A 154 -28.82 -41.11 -4.82
CA LYS A 154 -28.16 -41.69 -6.01
C LYS A 154 -26.86 -40.94 -6.31
N ALA A 155 -25.75 -41.43 -5.77
CA ALA A 155 -24.47 -41.60 -6.46
C ALA A 155 -23.37 -41.97 -5.45
N GLU A 156 -23.52 -43.12 -4.81
CA GLU A 156 -22.38 -43.80 -4.20
C GLU A 156 -21.67 -44.59 -5.32
N ALA A 157 -20.54 -44.07 -5.81
CA ALA A 157 -19.42 -44.83 -6.35
C ALA A 157 -18.29 -43.88 -6.82
N ALA A 158 -17.50 -43.40 -5.87
CA ALA A 158 -16.03 -43.31 -5.93
C ALA A 158 -15.54 -42.27 -4.91
N GLU A 159 -15.39 -42.76 -3.68
CA GLU A 159 -14.24 -42.55 -2.78
C GLU A 159 -13.31 -41.38 -3.13
N ALA A 160 -13.25 -40.35 -2.28
CA ALA A 160 -12.45 -40.32 -1.04
C ALA A 160 -11.13 -39.60 -1.31
N GLU A 161 -10.62 -38.72 -0.46
CA GLU A 161 -11.00 -38.31 0.88
C GLU A 161 -10.13 -37.08 1.19
N LYS A 162 -10.75 -36.09 1.87
CA LYS A 162 -10.24 -35.45 3.09
C LYS A 162 -8.93 -34.62 3.04
N THR A 163 -8.81 -33.49 3.73
CA THR A 163 -9.71 -32.71 4.62
C THR A 163 -8.98 -31.41 4.97
N GLU A 164 -9.77 -30.36 5.09
CA GLU A 164 -9.79 -29.38 6.17
C GLU A 164 -8.50 -28.64 6.61
N ALA A 165 -8.58 -27.33 6.38
CA ALA A 165 -8.05 -26.28 7.24
C ALA A 165 -8.68 -26.35 8.66
N PRO A 166 -8.18 -25.63 9.68
CA PRO A 166 -8.59 -24.23 9.76
C PRO A 166 -7.53 -23.26 10.32
N ALA A 167 -7.90 -21.98 10.25
CA ALA A 167 -7.20 -20.79 10.71
C ALA A 167 -7.32 -20.55 12.22
N ALA A 168 -6.41 -19.73 12.80
CA ALA A 168 -6.72 -18.48 13.53
C ALA A 168 -5.50 -17.90 14.27
N GLU A 169 -5.51 -16.57 14.42
CA GLU A 169 -4.52 -15.69 15.10
C GLU A 169 -4.28 -15.97 16.59
N ALA A 170 -3.08 -15.63 17.08
CA ALA A 170 -2.89 -14.97 18.38
C ALA A 170 -1.54 -14.24 18.43
N ALA A 171 -1.55 -13.00 18.92
CA ALA A 171 -0.38 -12.19 19.24
C ALA A 171 0.12 -12.49 20.67
N GLY A 172 1.45 -12.48 20.84
CA GLY A 172 2.11 -12.37 22.15
C GLY A 172 2.70 -13.69 22.68
N GLU A 173 4.02 -13.64 22.90
CA GLU A 173 4.84 -14.63 23.63
C GLU A 173 5.55 -15.71 22.79
N LYS A 174 6.80 -15.37 22.45
CA LYS A 174 7.99 -16.17 22.15
C LYS A 174 7.77 -17.70 22.04
N ALA A 175 7.69 -18.19 20.81
CA ALA A 175 7.95 -19.60 20.51
C ALA A 175 9.45 -19.80 20.29
N GLU A 176 10.05 -20.54 21.21
CA GLU A 176 11.37 -21.17 21.09
C GLU A 176 11.34 -22.11 19.87
N TYR A 177 12.02 -21.74 18.79
CA TYR A 177 12.37 -22.72 17.77
C TYR A 177 13.42 -23.66 18.39
N ALA A 178 13.16 -24.97 18.35
CA ALA A 178 14.07 -25.96 18.94
C ALA A 178 15.49 -25.80 18.37
N GLY A 179 16.47 -25.50 19.22
CA GLY A 179 17.88 -25.29 18.84
C GLY A 179 18.22 -23.88 18.37
N ALA A 180 17.30 -22.93 18.42
CA ALA A 180 17.53 -21.57 17.94
C ALA A 180 17.81 -20.57 19.06
N VAL A 181 18.88 -19.79 18.93
CA VAL A 181 19.27 -18.75 19.88
C VAL A 181 18.94 -17.37 19.30
N ARG A 182 18.13 -16.59 20.01
CA ARG A 182 17.92 -15.17 19.71
C ARG A 182 18.86 -14.31 20.55
N LEU A 183 19.53 -13.35 19.93
CA LEU A 183 20.28 -12.34 20.67
C LEU A 183 19.35 -11.23 21.19
N ALA A 184 19.80 -10.56 22.25
CA ALA A 184 19.17 -9.35 22.75
C ALA A 184 19.16 -8.25 21.67
N GLU A 185 18.13 -7.40 21.68
CA GLU A 185 17.96 -6.32 20.70
C GLU A 185 19.22 -5.46 20.56
N GLY A 186 19.82 -5.47 19.36
CA GLY A 186 20.98 -4.64 19.01
C GLY A 186 22.30 -5.39 18.81
N ALA A 187 22.36 -6.71 19.06
CA ALA A 187 23.55 -7.51 18.76
C ALA A 187 23.44 -8.18 17.37
N THR A 188 24.44 -7.95 16.51
CA THR A 188 24.46 -8.41 15.11
C THR A 188 25.40 -9.59 14.86
N GLU A 189 26.07 -10.07 15.90
CA GLU A 189 27.08 -11.14 15.83
C GLU A 189 26.52 -12.47 16.37
N ALA A 190 27.12 -13.57 15.94
CA ALA A 190 26.74 -14.91 16.39
C ALA A 190 26.85 -15.01 17.92
N PRO A 191 25.90 -15.66 18.60
CA PRO A 191 25.92 -15.75 20.07
C PRO A 191 27.06 -16.64 20.55
N ASP A 192 27.38 -17.72 19.83
CA ASP A 192 28.45 -18.67 20.14
C ASP A 192 29.08 -19.23 18.84
N ALA A 193 30.27 -19.82 18.96
CA ALA A 193 30.98 -20.47 17.84
C ALA A 193 30.19 -21.63 17.22
N ASP A 194 29.22 -22.19 17.94
CA ASP A 194 28.40 -23.32 17.46
C ASP A 194 27.13 -22.87 16.70
N HIS A 195 26.73 -21.58 16.80
CA HIS A 195 25.52 -21.04 16.17
C HIS A 195 25.88 -20.11 15.01
N GLN A 196 26.27 -20.69 13.88
CA GLN A 196 26.77 -19.94 12.73
C GLN A 196 25.73 -19.77 11.61
N VAL A 197 24.55 -20.41 11.68
CA VAL A 197 23.53 -20.29 10.63
C VAL A 197 22.60 -19.12 10.94
N LYS A 198 22.52 -18.15 10.03
CA LYS A 198 21.72 -16.93 10.18
C LYS A 198 20.29 -17.15 9.69
N GLY A 199 19.30 -17.00 10.55
CA GLY A 199 17.87 -17.01 10.25
C GLY A 199 17.24 -15.61 10.27
N ASN A 200 16.37 -15.35 9.31
CA ASN A 200 15.56 -14.13 9.24
C ASN A 200 14.07 -14.49 9.40
N GLU A 201 13.40 -13.97 10.43
CA GLU A 201 12.03 -14.35 10.76
C GLU A 201 11.04 -13.75 9.76
N ASP A 202 11.28 -12.51 9.32
CA ASP A 202 10.42 -11.82 8.36
C ASP A 202 10.26 -12.58 7.03
N SER A 203 11.31 -13.29 6.59
CA SER A 203 11.33 -14.00 5.31
C SER A 203 11.38 -15.52 5.42
N MET A 204 11.41 -16.06 6.65
CA MET A 204 11.55 -17.48 6.96
C MET A 204 12.68 -18.14 6.14
N LYS A 205 13.83 -17.46 6.05
CA LYS A 205 14.99 -17.92 5.28
C LYS A 205 16.23 -18.05 6.14
N TYR A 206 17.02 -19.08 5.87
CA TYR A 206 18.32 -19.27 6.50
C TYR A 206 19.48 -19.04 5.53
N HIS A 207 20.63 -18.70 6.10
CA HIS A 207 21.89 -18.45 5.41
C HIS A 207 23.03 -19.18 6.13
N VAL A 208 23.75 -20.02 5.40
CA VAL A 208 24.93 -20.76 5.88
C VAL A 208 26.18 -19.89 5.74
N PRO A 209 27.17 -19.98 6.66
CA PRO A 209 28.46 -19.31 6.53
C PRO A 209 29.11 -19.58 5.17
N GLY A 210 29.58 -18.54 4.49
CA GLY A 210 30.18 -18.67 3.15
C GLY A 210 29.17 -18.69 1.98
N SER A 211 27.86 -18.66 2.25
CA SER A 211 26.85 -18.43 1.20
C SER A 211 26.90 -16.98 0.70
N ARG A 212 26.46 -16.76 -0.54
CA ARG A 212 26.55 -15.46 -1.25
C ARG A 212 26.00 -14.25 -0.48
N TRP A 213 25.05 -14.47 0.42
CA TRP A 213 24.36 -13.40 1.15
C TRP A 213 24.65 -13.39 2.65
N TYR A 214 25.50 -14.30 3.14
CA TYR A 214 25.72 -14.49 4.57
C TYR A 214 26.21 -13.20 5.27
N ASP A 215 27.17 -12.49 4.69
CA ASP A 215 27.76 -11.28 5.30
C ASP A 215 26.82 -10.07 5.23
N ALA A 216 25.92 -10.04 4.24
CA ALA A 216 24.96 -8.94 4.05
C ALA A 216 23.68 -9.10 4.90
N THR A 217 23.38 -10.33 5.34
CA THR A 217 22.18 -10.61 6.11
C THR A 217 22.38 -10.31 7.59
N VAL A 218 21.44 -9.52 8.15
CA VAL A 218 21.26 -9.35 9.59
C VAL A 218 20.35 -10.46 10.08
N ALA A 219 20.83 -11.28 11.01
CA ALA A 219 20.09 -12.39 11.59
C ALA A 219 19.25 -11.93 12.78
N GLU A 220 18.05 -12.46 12.89
CA GLU A 220 17.17 -12.30 14.05
C GLU A 220 17.20 -13.57 14.93
N VAL A 221 17.50 -14.71 14.31
CA VAL A 221 17.63 -16.02 14.93
C VAL A 221 18.91 -16.67 14.44
N TRP A 222 19.61 -17.37 15.33
CA TRP A 222 20.79 -18.17 14.97
C TRP A 222 20.54 -19.64 15.25
N PHE A 223 20.93 -20.50 14.31
CA PHE A 223 20.82 -21.96 14.40
C PHE A 223 22.21 -22.59 14.42
N ALA A 224 22.35 -23.78 15.02
CA ALA A 224 23.61 -24.50 15.02
C ALA A 224 23.89 -25.18 13.67
N SER A 225 22.83 -25.61 12.97
CA SER A 225 22.95 -26.22 11.65
C SER A 225 21.83 -25.83 10.68
N ALA A 226 22.04 -26.11 9.39
CA ALA A 226 21.02 -25.90 8.36
C ALA A 226 19.82 -26.85 8.54
N GLU A 227 20.06 -28.06 9.06
CA GLU A 227 19.00 -29.05 9.32
C GLU A 227 18.06 -28.58 10.43
N GLU A 228 18.58 -27.92 11.46
CA GLU A 228 17.78 -27.31 12.52
C GLU A 228 16.95 -26.13 12.02
N ALA A 229 17.53 -25.31 11.14
CA ALA A 229 16.80 -24.21 10.51
C ALA A 229 15.64 -24.74 9.65
N GLU A 230 15.85 -25.82 8.88
CA GLU A 230 14.79 -26.48 8.11
C GLU A 230 13.74 -27.14 9.00
N ALA A 231 14.15 -27.77 10.10
CA ALA A 231 13.23 -28.32 11.10
C ALA A 231 12.38 -27.23 11.78
N ALA A 232 12.96 -26.03 11.95
CA ALA A 232 12.26 -24.83 12.42
C ALA A 232 11.40 -24.16 11.34
N GLY A 233 11.38 -24.68 10.11
CA GLY A 233 10.54 -24.17 9.00
C GLY A 233 11.19 -23.08 8.14
N PHE A 234 12.50 -22.84 8.27
CA PHE A 234 13.23 -21.88 7.45
C PHE A 234 13.68 -22.53 6.13
N ALA A 235 13.48 -21.81 5.02
CA ALA A 235 13.90 -22.26 3.70
C ALA A 235 15.31 -21.74 3.31
N PRO A 236 16.07 -22.44 2.47
CA PRO A 236 17.37 -21.97 2.01
C PRO A 236 17.23 -20.71 1.15
N ALA A 237 17.93 -19.62 1.52
CA ALA A 237 17.88 -18.40 0.72
C ALA A 237 18.49 -18.63 -0.67
N GLY A 238 17.71 -18.41 -1.73
CA GLY A 238 18.14 -18.66 -3.11
C GLY A 238 18.18 -20.14 -3.53
N GLY A 239 17.59 -21.03 -2.72
CA GLY A 239 17.55 -22.47 -2.96
C GLY A 239 18.79 -23.20 -2.43
N ALA A 240 18.69 -24.53 -2.28
CA ALA A 240 19.74 -25.36 -1.68
C ALA A 240 21.12 -25.22 -2.35
N ALA A 241 21.15 -24.97 -3.66
CA ALA A 241 22.40 -24.76 -4.41
C ALA A 241 23.16 -23.48 -4.00
N ALA A 242 22.44 -22.43 -3.60
CA ALA A 242 23.05 -21.16 -3.22
C ALA A 242 23.56 -21.14 -1.76
N GLN A 243 23.21 -22.17 -0.98
CA GLN A 243 23.67 -22.40 0.38
C GLN A 243 24.85 -23.38 0.46
N LYS A 244 25.24 -23.99 -0.67
CA LYS A 244 26.45 -24.82 -0.74
C LYS A 244 27.66 -23.90 -0.73
N VAL A 245 28.53 -24.11 0.26
CA VAL A 245 29.84 -23.50 0.32
C VAL A 245 30.73 -24.26 -0.67
N GLU A 246 31.12 -23.63 -1.78
CA GLU A 246 32.22 -24.15 -2.59
C GLU A 246 33.49 -24.10 -1.73
N LYS A 247 34.12 -25.27 -1.57
CA LYS A 247 35.29 -25.48 -0.72
C LYS A 247 36.55 -24.91 -1.35
#